data_AF-A0A1Y5HP73-F1
#
_entry.id   AF-A0A1Y5HP73-F1
#
_cell.length_a   1.000
_cell.length_b   1.000
_cell.length_c   1.000
_cell.angle_alpha   90.00
_cell.angle_beta   90.00
_cell.angle_gamma   90.00
#
_symmetry.space_group_name_H-M   'P 1'
#
loop_
_entity.id
_entity.type
_entity.pdbx_description
1 polymer ?
#
loop_
_entity_poly.entity_id
_entity_poly.type
_entity_poly.pdbx_seq_one_letter_code
_entity_poly.pdbx_strand_id
1 'polypeptide(L)'
;MASVVTTLQRENLYAFLAGVFPILCPGEELSREPYLEAMCYALQKVAAGKSQRLMISIAPRHLKTICGSVLLPAFVLGRDPSQKVIVVSYGKELAREHGDLFRKLIASPFYQRLFPKMRPDPGHNRAEHVKTTAGGGRKTVSIGGSVTGFGADLIIIDDLGKPAEMGHDSYRQGLRDYFDQTLFSRLNDKRTGRIVSIQQRLHQDDFPAYLLEKETFDHLCLPSIAEIPEDIPLYNARVYTRRTGDLLNPEREPKELLEQIRATIGSYAFQAQYQQNPQAGESAYLSMKDLHLVDTLPEESCFIRRVQSWDTAASDSPRSDYTVCLTFGWHALEERWYLLDVWRKRTSYTEVKAAVPRERKRWRADKVLIEASAMGITLLQELRNSVASVYQGVNVVTSKEDRFIPQTDWIKSGKFVIPTDKPWFDEFRRELLAFPDATKDDQVDALTQFSEYMRRSQNAYLDTDPDTGRRNGNYRRERPRREDRMKF
;
A
#
# COMPACT_ATOMS: atom_id res chain seq x y z
N MET A 1 -3.69 -38.38 22.83
CA MET A 1 -4.23 -37.41 21.85
C MET A 1 -4.76 -36.14 22.52
N ALA A 2 -5.61 -36.20 23.55
CA ALA A 2 -6.14 -35.00 24.23
C ALA A 2 -5.05 -34.03 24.78
N SER A 3 -3.98 -34.54 25.40
CA SER A 3 -2.87 -33.71 25.92
C SER A 3 -2.08 -32.99 24.83
N VAL A 4 -1.94 -33.61 23.65
CA VAL A 4 -1.24 -33.05 22.48
C VAL A 4 -2.05 -31.91 21.87
N VAL A 5 -3.37 -32.09 21.73
CA VAL A 5 -4.29 -31.05 21.22
C VAL A 5 -4.29 -29.83 22.16
N THR A 6 -4.36 -30.04 23.48
CA THR A 6 -4.30 -28.95 24.45
C THR A 6 -2.96 -28.20 24.40
N THR A 7 -1.85 -28.90 24.22
CA THR A 7 -0.52 -28.26 24.09
C THR A 7 -0.45 -27.40 22.83
N LEU A 8 -0.92 -27.95 21.70
CA LEU A 8 -0.94 -27.22 20.43
C LEU A 8 -1.80 -25.95 20.51
N GLN A 9 -3.00 -26.03 21.11
CA GLN A 9 -3.89 -24.87 21.31
C GLN A 9 -3.30 -23.80 22.23
N ARG A 10 -2.31 -24.15 23.07
CA ARG A 10 -1.61 -23.20 23.93
C ARG A 10 -0.47 -22.47 23.21
N GLU A 11 0.06 -23.07 22.16
CA GLU A 11 1.27 -22.63 21.46
C GLU A 11 1.03 -22.12 20.04
N ASN A 12 -0.09 -22.49 19.43
CA ASN A 12 -0.46 -22.13 18.07
C ASN A 12 -1.81 -21.39 18.08
N LEU A 13 -1.81 -20.15 17.60
CA LEU A 13 -2.96 -19.26 17.60
C LEU A 13 -4.07 -19.74 16.65
N TYR A 14 -3.73 -20.40 15.55
CA TYR A 14 -4.72 -20.99 14.64
C TYR A 14 -5.39 -22.22 15.26
N ALA A 15 -4.63 -23.09 15.93
CA ALA A 15 -5.21 -24.18 16.70
C ALA A 15 -6.08 -23.66 17.86
N PHE A 16 -5.64 -22.59 18.51
CA PHE A 16 -6.44 -21.89 19.53
C PHE A 16 -7.74 -21.36 18.94
N LEU A 17 -7.71 -20.70 17.78
CA LEU A 17 -8.91 -20.25 17.05
C LEU A 17 -9.89 -21.41 16.85
N ALA A 18 -9.42 -22.56 16.35
CA ALA A 18 -10.27 -23.73 16.12
C ALA A 18 -10.96 -24.23 17.40
N GLY A 19 -10.29 -24.17 18.56
CA GLY A 19 -10.91 -24.53 19.85
C GLY A 19 -11.86 -23.47 20.41
N VAL A 20 -11.59 -22.21 20.11
CA VAL A 20 -12.39 -21.05 20.57
C VAL A 20 -13.63 -20.82 19.73
N PHE A 21 -13.56 -21.12 18.43
CA PHE A 21 -14.60 -20.75 17.47
C PHE A 21 -16.01 -21.23 17.87
N PRO A 22 -16.24 -22.49 18.29
CA PRO A 22 -17.57 -22.94 18.70
C PRO A 22 -18.14 -22.23 19.94
N ILE A 23 -17.28 -21.59 20.74
CA ILE A 23 -17.68 -20.82 21.94
C ILE A 23 -18.17 -19.44 21.53
N LEU A 24 -17.48 -18.80 20.58
CA LEU A 24 -17.78 -17.45 20.12
C LEU A 24 -18.90 -17.43 19.08
N CYS A 25 -18.89 -18.38 18.16
CA CYS A 25 -19.81 -18.52 17.03
C CYS A 25 -20.56 -19.87 17.13
N PRO A 26 -21.47 -20.05 18.12
CA PRO A 26 -22.17 -21.30 18.30
C PRO A 26 -23.08 -21.60 17.09
N GLY A 27 -22.98 -22.82 16.54
CA GLY A 27 -23.77 -23.25 15.39
C GLY A 27 -23.14 -22.93 14.03
N GLU A 28 -21.98 -22.27 14.00
CA GLU A 28 -21.21 -22.02 12.79
C GLU A 28 -20.01 -22.98 12.71
N GLU A 29 -19.58 -23.30 11.48
CA GLU A 29 -18.34 -24.03 11.23
C GLU A 29 -17.20 -23.06 10.88
N LEU A 30 -16.01 -23.33 11.42
CA LEU A 30 -14.83 -22.55 11.07
C LEU A 30 -14.41 -22.91 9.65
N SER A 31 -14.41 -21.90 8.77
CA SER A 31 -13.86 -22.03 7.41
C SER A 31 -12.45 -22.59 7.46
N ARG A 32 -12.13 -23.50 6.53
CA ARG A 32 -10.82 -24.15 6.41
C ARG A 32 -9.89 -23.44 5.44
N GLU A 33 -10.27 -22.25 4.99
CA GLU A 33 -9.51 -21.50 4.01
C GLU A 33 -8.16 -21.03 4.58
N PRO A 34 -7.06 -21.10 3.80
CA PRO A 34 -5.72 -20.82 4.30
C PRO A 34 -5.50 -19.40 4.84
N TYR A 35 -6.31 -18.42 4.43
CA TYR A 35 -6.16 -17.04 4.89
C TYR A 35 -6.35 -16.89 6.41
N LEU A 36 -7.16 -17.73 7.04
CA LEU A 36 -7.35 -17.72 8.49
C LEU A 36 -6.08 -18.17 9.22
N GLU A 37 -5.41 -19.18 8.68
CA GLU A 37 -4.11 -19.62 9.17
C GLU A 37 -3.07 -18.51 8.96
N ALA A 38 -3.03 -17.86 7.80
CA ALA A 38 -2.12 -16.75 7.50
C ALA A 38 -2.31 -15.57 8.48
N MET A 39 -3.54 -15.15 8.71
CA MET A 39 -3.87 -14.09 9.66
C MET A 39 -3.45 -14.48 11.08
N CYS A 40 -3.75 -15.70 11.52
CA CYS A 40 -3.31 -16.19 12.82
C CYS A 40 -1.78 -16.26 12.92
N TYR A 41 -1.08 -16.67 11.86
CA TYR A 41 0.38 -16.74 11.83
C TYR A 41 0.99 -15.34 11.99
N ALA A 42 0.50 -14.35 11.24
CA ALA A 42 0.94 -12.97 11.36
C ALA A 42 0.70 -12.40 12.77
N LEU A 43 -0.50 -12.59 13.33
CA LEU A 43 -0.83 -12.16 14.70
C LEU A 43 0.03 -12.88 15.76
N GLN A 44 0.33 -14.16 15.57
CA GLN A 44 1.19 -14.91 16.50
C GLN A 44 2.64 -14.42 16.49
N LYS A 45 3.18 -13.96 15.34
CA LYS A 45 4.50 -13.31 15.32
C LYS A 45 4.53 -12.11 16.27
N VAL A 46 3.44 -11.34 16.33
CA VAL A 46 3.31 -10.22 17.27
C VAL A 46 3.18 -10.71 18.71
N ALA A 47 2.33 -11.70 18.97
CA ALA A 47 2.21 -12.30 20.31
C ALA A 47 3.57 -12.78 20.86
N ALA A 48 4.41 -13.33 19.98
CA ALA A 48 5.76 -13.82 20.30
C ALA A 48 6.86 -12.72 20.32
N GLY A 49 6.53 -11.47 19.99
CA GLY A 49 7.50 -10.36 19.93
C GLY A 49 8.45 -10.40 18.73
N LYS A 50 8.16 -11.23 17.72
CA LYS A 50 8.93 -11.31 16.47
C LYS A 50 8.56 -10.23 15.46
N SER A 51 7.40 -9.59 15.64
CA SER A 51 6.97 -8.41 14.89
C SER A 51 6.35 -7.41 15.86
N GLN A 52 6.78 -6.16 15.78
CA GLN A 52 6.40 -5.08 16.70
C GLN A 52 5.26 -4.25 16.12
N ARG A 53 5.10 -4.26 14.80
CA ARG A 53 4.16 -3.42 14.06
C ARG A 53 3.61 -4.26 12.93
N LEU A 54 2.32 -4.59 13.03
CA LEU A 54 1.62 -5.39 12.04
C LEU A 54 0.35 -4.66 11.60
N MET A 55 0.17 -4.56 10.30
CA MET A 55 -1.08 -4.13 9.70
C MET A 55 -1.69 -5.30 8.91
N ILE A 56 -2.98 -5.54 9.10
CA ILE A 56 -3.75 -6.55 8.35
C ILE A 56 -4.91 -5.84 7.67
N SER A 57 -4.96 -5.92 6.34
CA SER A 57 -6.06 -5.42 5.53
C SER A 57 -6.85 -6.60 4.97
N ILE A 58 -8.13 -6.69 5.32
CA ILE A 58 -9.00 -7.79 4.89
C ILE A 58 -10.46 -7.34 4.84
N ALA A 59 -11.21 -7.95 3.92
CA ALA A 59 -12.62 -7.66 3.71
C ALA A 59 -13.49 -7.87 4.97
N PRO A 60 -14.66 -7.20 5.04
CA PRO A 60 -15.63 -7.44 6.10
C PRO A 60 -15.94 -8.92 6.26
N ARG A 61 -16.45 -9.32 7.44
CA ARG A 61 -16.93 -10.68 7.73
C ARG A 61 -15.86 -11.80 7.71
N HIS A 62 -14.59 -11.54 7.45
CA HIS A 62 -13.52 -12.57 7.44
C HIS A 62 -12.87 -12.86 8.80
N LEU A 63 -13.65 -12.85 9.89
CA LEU A 63 -13.20 -13.11 11.27
C LEU A 63 -12.08 -12.18 11.80
N LYS A 64 -11.79 -11.07 11.12
CA LYS A 64 -10.74 -10.12 11.47
C LYS A 64 -10.84 -9.65 12.93
N THR A 65 -12.03 -9.22 13.34
CA THR A 65 -12.34 -8.76 14.70
C THR A 65 -12.20 -9.88 15.73
N ILE A 66 -12.68 -11.08 15.43
CA ILE A 66 -12.56 -12.23 16.34
C ILE A 66 -11.07 -12.56 16.54
N CYS A 67 -10.29 -12.62 15.47
CA CYS A 67 -8.87 -12.95 15.54
C CYS A 67 -8.04 -11.86 16.24
N GLY A 68 -8.27 -10.59 15.90
CA GLY A 68 -7.54 -9.45 16.44
C GLY A 68 -8.02 -9.01 17.82
N SER A 69 -9.29 -8.65 17.97
CA SER A 69 -9.81 -7.98 19.16
C SER A 69 -10.19 -8.91 20.32
N VAL A 70 -10.38 -10.21 20.05
CA VAL A 70 -10.84 -11.20 21.05
C VAL A 70 -9.79 -12.29 21.26
N LEU A 71 -9.39 -12.99 20.19
CA LEU A 71 -8.52 -14.15 20.27
C LEU A 71 -7.07 -13.77 20.64
N LEU A 72 -6.46 -12.82 19.94
CA LEU A 72 -5.09 -12.38 20.23
C LEU A 72 -4.91 -11.90 21.68
N PRO A 73 -5.72 -10.99 22.25
CA PRO A 73 -5.56 -10.59 23.65
C PRO A 73 -5.77 -11.77 24.61
N ALA A 74 -6.72 -12.67 24.33
CA ALA A 74 -6.95 -13.86 25.14
C ALA A 74 -5.75 -14.82 25.09
N PHE A 75 -5.12 -14.98 23.92
CA PHE A 75 -3.93 -15.80 23.77
C PHE A 75 -2.72 -15.21 24.51
N VAL A 76 -2.49 -13.90 24.36
CA VAL A 76 -1.40 -13.16 25.03
C VAL A 76 -1.56 -13.25 26.55
N LEU A 77 -2.73 -12.88 27.08
CA LEU A 77 -2.99 -12.93 28.52
C LEU A 77 -3.05 -14.35 29.08
N GLY A 78 -3.44 -15.32 28.25
CA GLY A 78 -3.43 -16.73 28.62
C GLY A 78 -2.01 -17.25 28.89
N ARG A 79 -1.05 -16.80 28.07
CA ARG A 79 0.37 -17.16 28.19
C ARG A 79 1.07 -16.34 29.26
N ASP A 80 0.77 -15.05 29.34
CA ASP A 80 1.34 -14.12 30.31
C ASP A 80 0.25 -13.16 30.84
N PRO A 81 -0.38 -13.51 31.98
CA PRO A 81 -1.43 -12.69 32.57
C PRO A 81 -0.96 -11.33 33.08
N SER A 82 0.35 -11.05 33.14
CA SER A 82 0.89 -9.76 33.61
C SER A 82 0.86 -8.67 32.53
N GLN A 83 0.67 -9.04 31.27
CA GLN A 83 0.67 -8.08 30.17
C GLN A 83 -0.57 -7.19 30.17
N LYS A 84 -0.40 -5.99 29.63
CA LYS A 84 -1.46 -4.99 29.47
C LYS A 84 -1.78 -4.82 28.00
N VAL A 85 -3.04 -5.07 27.64
CA VAL A 85 -3.53 -4.97 26.26
C VAL A 85 -4.55 -3.86 26.15
N ILE A 86 -4.37 -2.96 25.19
CA ILE A 86 -5.39 -1.98 24.81
C ILE A 86 -6.01 -2.44 23.49
N VAL A 87 -7.33 -2.48 23.42
CA VAL A 87 -8.09 -2.70 22.17
C VAL A 87 -8.90 -1.45 21.87
N VAL A 88 -8.74 -0.93 20.66
CA VAL A 88 -9.35 0.29 20.17
C VAL A 88 -10.27 -0.05 19.01
N SER A 89 -11.49 0.50 19.02
CA SER A 89 -12.42 0.42 17.90
C SER A 89 -13.10 1.77 17.65
N TYR A 90 -13.63 2.00 16.44
CA TYR A 90 -14.22 3.31 16.11
C TYR A 90 -15.44 3.69 16.98
N GLY A 91 -16.21 2.71 17.47
CA GLY A 91 -17.48 2.92 18.16
C GLY A 91 -17.51 2.32 19.57
N LYS A 92 -18.18 3.01 20.51
CA LYS A 92 -18.34 2.54 21.90
C LYS A 92 -19.07 1.20 22.01
N GLU A 93 -20.13 1.02 21.22
CA GLU A 93 -20.92 -0.22 21.22
C GLU A 93 -20.10 -1.41 20.72
N LEU A 94 -19.40 -1.23 19.59
CA LEU A 94 -18.51 -2.24 19.03
C LEU A 94 -17.38 -2.61 20.00
N ALA A 95 -16.76 -1.60 20.62
CA ALA A 95 -15.74 -1.78 21.64
C ALA A 95 -16.30 -2.62 22.83
N ARG A 96 -17.52 -2.32 23.29
CA ARG A 96 -18.17 -3.09 24.35
C ARG A 96 -18.48 -4.53 23.93
N GLU A 97 -18.94 -4.76 22.72
CA GLU A 97 -19.22 -6.09 22.17
C GLU A 97 -17.94 -6.96 22.14
N HIS A 98 -16.84 -6.40 21.67
CA HIS A 98 -15.52 -7.08 21.74
C HIS A 98 -15.10 -7.33 23.20
N GLY A 99 -15.44 -6.40 24.09
CA GLY A 99 -15.39 -6.53 25.55
C GLY A 99 -16.03 -7.82 26.05
N ASP A 100 -17.30 -7.99 25.72
CA ASP A 100 -18.14 -9.08 26.19
C ASP A 100 -17.77 -10.44 25.56
N LEU A 101 -17.40 -10.47 24.27
CA LEU A 101 -16.89 -11.68 23.61
C LEU A 101 -15.61 -12.20 24.28
N PHE A 102 -14.67 -11.31 24.60
CA PHE A 102 -13.47 -11.67 25.35
C PHE A 102 -13.82 -12.23 26.73
N ARG A 103 -14.76 -11.60 27.45
CA ARG A 103 -15.20 -12.08 28.77
C ARG A 103 -15.86 -13.46 28.69
N LYS A 104 -16.72 -13.67 27.69
CA LYS A 104 -17.34 -14.97 27.40
C LYS A 104 -16.29 -16.04 27.18
N LEU A 105 -15.25 -15.74 26.39
CA LEU A 105 -14.14 -16.65 26.14
C LEU A 105 -13.38 -16.98 27.43
N ILE A 106 -12.90 -15.98 28.18
CA ILE A 106 -12.06 -16.24 29.36
C ILE A 106 -12.82 -16.89 30.52
N ALA A 107 -14.14 -16.73 30.56
CA ALA A 107 -15.02 -17.41 31.51
C ALA A 107 -15.33 -18.86 31.10
N SER A 108 -15.03 -19.25 29.86
CA SER A 108 -15.33 -20.61 29.38
C SER A 108 -14.48 -21.67 30.08
N PRO A 109 -15.03 -22.87 30.35
CA PRO A 109 -14.24 -23.98 30.90
C PRO A 109 -13.07 -24.38 30.00
N PHE A 110 -13.22 -24.22 28.68
CA PHE A 110 -12.15 -24.47 27.71
C PHE A 110 -10.94 -23.58 27.97
N TYR A 111 -11.15 -22.26 28.04
CA TYR A 111 -10.08 -21.30 28.24
C TYR A 111 -9.42 -21.45 29.61
N GLN A 112 -10.21 -21.63 30.66
CA GLN A 112 -9.69 -21.78 32.04
C GLN A 112 -8.82 -23.03 32.21
N ARG A 113 -9.16 -24.14 31.54
CA ARG A 113 -8.31 -25.34 31.52
C ARG A 113 -7.02 -25.11 30.75
N LEU A 114 -7.09 -24.39 29.63
CA LEU A 114 -5.94 -24.12 28.76
C LEU A 114 -4.95 -23.15 29.42
N PHE A 115 -5.45 -22.14 30.13
CA PHE A 115 -4.68 -21.05 30.73
C PHE A 115 -5.02 -20.83 32.22
N PRO A 116 -4.72 -21.79 33.12
CA PRO A 116 -5.15 -21.75 34.53
C PRO A 116 -4.56 -20.60 35.36
N LYS A 117 -3.47 -19.99 34.87
CA LYS A 117 -2.82 -18.81 35.49
C LYS A 117 -3.54 -17.50 35.15
N MET A 118 -4.27 -17.46 34.02
CA MET A 118 -5.03 -16.29 33.62
C MET A 118 -6.33 -16.27 34.41
N ARG A 119 -6.39 -15.41 35.42
CA ARG A 119 -7.56 -15.24 36.28
C ARG A 119 -7.98 -13.77 36.28
N PRO A 120 -9.23 -13.44 35.91
CA PRO A 120 -9.73 -12.08 36.06
C PRO A 120 -9.86 -11.72 37.54
N ASP A 121 -9.52 -10.48 37.89
CA ASP A 121 -9.83 -9.91 39.20
C ASP A 121 -11.36 -9.73 39.32
N PRO A 122 -12.02 -10.36 40.32
CA PRO A 122 -13.46 -10.25 40.53
C PRO A 122 -13.94 -8.80 40.68
N GLY A 123 -13.12 -7.91 41.25
CA GLY A 123 -13.44 -6.49 41.43
C GLY A 123 -13.32 -5.66 40.15
N HIS A 124 -12.63 -6.17 39.13
CA HIS A 124 -12.31 -5.47 37.89
C HIS A 124 -12.50 -6.37 36.68
N ASN A 125 -13.71 -6.93 36.53
CA ASN A 125 -14.10 -7.75 35.38
C ASN A 125 -15.32 -7.13 34.69
N ARG A 126 -15.10 -6.06 33.89
CA ARG A 126 -16.14 -5.37 33.11
C ARG A 126 -15.80 -5.42 31.63
N ALA A 127 -16.79 -5.25 30.75
CA ALA A 127 -16.60 -5.28 29.29
C ALA A 127 -15.47 -4.34 28.81
N GLU A 128 -15.45 -3.14 29.36
CA GLU A 128 -14.48 -2.08 29.01
C GLU A 128 -13.11 -2.26 29.67
N HIS A 129 -13.04 -3.02 30.77
CA HIS A 129 -11.80 -3.19 31.53
C HIS A 129 -11.83 -4.48 32.35
N VAL A 130 -10.98 -5.42 31.97
CA VAL A 130 -10.68 -6.64 32.72
C VAL A 130 -9.26 -6.53 33.25
N LYS A 131 -9.07 -6.57 34.57
CA LYS A 131 -7.74 -6.77 35.17
C LYS A 131 -7.52 -8.24 35.47
N THR A 132 -6.28 -8.69 35.43
CA THR A 132 -5.91 -10.03 35.91
C THR A 132 -5.42 -9.96 37.35
N THR A 133 -5.46 -11.08 38.06
CA THR A 133 -4.85 -11.20 39.40
C THR A 133 -3.32 -11.06 39.39
N ALA A 134 -2.69 -11.02 38.21
CA ALA A 134 -1.25 -10.83 38.03
C ALA A 134 -0.87 -9.38 37.68
N GLY A 135 -1.80 -8.43 37.75
CA GLY A 135 -1.55 -7.00 37.52
C GLY A 135 -1.59 -6.56 36.05
N GLY A 136 -1.80 -7.50 35.13
CA GLY A 136 -2.09 -7.23 33.72
C GLY A 136 -3.58 -6.99 33.46
N GLY A 137 -3.97 -7.08 32.20
CA GLY A 137 -5.38 -6.94 31.82
C GLY A 137 -5.59 -6.51 30.38
N ARG A 138 -6.88 -6.35 30.06
CA ARG A 138 -7.36 -5.82 28.80
C ARG A 138 -8.23 -4.59 29.08
N LYS A 139 -7.92 -3.49 28.40
CA LYS A 139 -8.76 -2.29 28.38
C LYS A 139 -9.27 -2.06 26.96
N THR A 140 -10.57 -1.85 26.84
CA THR A 140 -11.23 -1.59 25.57
C THR A 140 -11.66 -0.12 25.54
N VAL A 141 -11.33 0.58 24.46
CA VAL A 141 -11.60 2.01 24.31
C VAL A 141 -12.16 2.31 22.92
N SER A 142 -12.96 3.38 22.82
CA SER A 142 -13.36 3.96 21.55
C SER A 142 -12.52 5.20 21.25
N ILE A 143 -12.61 5.69 20.01
CA ILE A 143 -12.11 7.03 19.66
C ILE A 143 -12.75 8.08 20.59
N GLY A 144 -11.92 9.02 21.05
CA GLY A 144 -12.32 10.03 22.05
C GLY A 144 -12.53 9.49 23.47
N GLY A 145 -12.41 8.17 23.67
CA GLY A 145 -12.44 7.54 24.99
C GLY A 145 -11.15 7.80 25.77
N SER A 146 -11.28 7.99 27.09
CA SER A 146 -10.12 8.23 27.94
C SER A 146 -9.25 6.98 28.10
N VAL A 147 -8.04 7.04 27.56
CA VAL A 147 -7.00 6.01 27.73
C VAL A 147 -6.08 6.35 28.94
N THR A 148 -6.38 7.41 29.70
CA THR A 148 -5.49 7.89 30.76
C THR A 148 -5.25 6.84 31.86
N GLY A 149 -4.02 6.81 32.38
CA GLY A 149 -3.60 5.94 33.49
C GLY A 149 -3.39 4.46 33.17
N PHE A 150 -3.67 3.99 31.96
CA PHE A 150 -3.41 2.60 31.55
C PHE A 150 -2.37 2.55 30.42
N GLY A 151 -1.19 2.00 30.73
CA GLY A 151 -0.17 1.69 29.73
C GLY A 151 -0.36 0.31 29.10
N ALA A 152 0.28 0.04 27.98
CA ALA A 152 0.11 -1.18 27.19
C ALA A 152 1.43 -1.78 26.71
N ASP A 153 1.47 -3.11 26.68
CA ASP A 153 2.52 -3.91 26.03
C ASP A 153 2.09 -4.33 24.61
N LEU A 154 0.78 -4.27 24.35
CA LEU A 154 0.15 -4.53 23.05
C LEU A 154 -1.04 -3.58 22.86
N ILE A 155 -1.05 -2.86 21.74
CA ILE A 155 -2.19 -2.05 21.28
C ILE A 155 -2.76 -2.73 20.04
N ILE A 156 -4.07 -2.94 20.04
CA ILE A 156 -4.83 -3.53 18.92
C ILE A 156 -5.80 -2.47 18.43
N ILE A 157 -5.73 -2.12 17.15
CA ILE A 157 -6.58 -1.14 16.50
C ILE A 157 -7.46 -1.90 15.50
N ASP A 158 -8.74 -2.05 15.81
CA ASP A 158 -9.71 -2.80 15.02
C ASP A 158 -10.76 -1.87 14.43
N ASP A 159 -10.70 -1.69 13.11
CA ASP A 159 -11.49 -0.73 12.33
C ASP A 159 -11.57 0.65 13.02
N LEU A 160 -10.57 1.52 12.81
CA LEU A 160 -10.56 2.85 13.45
C LEU A 160 -11.51 3.84 12.74
N GLY A 161 -11.79 3.65 11.44
CA GLY A 161 -12.59 4.58 10.66
C GLY A 161 -14.06 4.17 10.52
N LYS A 162 -14.99 5.13 10.57
CA LYS A 162 -16.35 4.94 10.07
C LYS A 162 -16.43 5.21 8.56
N PRO A 163 -16.99 4.30 7.75
CA PRO A 163 -17.14 4.52 6.31
C PRO A 163 -17.83 5.85 5.95
N ALA A 164 -18.92 6.18 6.64
CA ALA A 164 -19.72 7.38 6.37
C ALA A 164 -18.98 8.71 6.61
N GLU A 165 -17.94 8.72 7.46
CA GLU A 165 -17.19 9.94 7.81
C GLU A 165 -15.87 10.05 7.03
N MET A 166 -15.49 9.06 6.22
CA MET A 166 -14.22 9.04 5.48
C MET A 166 -14.06 10.16 4.47
N GLY A 167 -15.16 10.72 3.96
CA GLY A 167 -15.14 11.84 3.02
C GLY A 167 -14.63 13.15 3.64
N HIS A 168 -14.52 13.24 4.97
CA HIS A 168 -14.09 14.46 5.66
C HIS A 168 -12.61 14.39 6.05
N ASP A 169 -11.80 15.29 5.49
CA ASP A 169 -10.36 15.38 5.77
C ASP A 169 -10.07 15.59 7.25
N SER A 170 -10.86 16.43 7.92
CA SER A 170 -10.75 16.70 9.36
C SER A 170 -10.99 15.44 10.20
N TYR A 171 -11.91 14.56 9.78
CA TYR A 171 -12.15 13.28 10.43
C TYR A 171 -10.92 12.37 10.29
N ARG A 172 -10.41 12.22 9.05
CA ARG A 172 -9.21 11.40 8.79
C ARG A 172 -7.99 11.91 9.57
N GLN A 173 -7.80 13.23 9.63
CA GLN A 173 -6.74 13.84 10.45
C GLN A 173 -6.93 13.54 11.94
N GLY A 174 -8.16 13.63 12.46
CA GLY A 174 -8.46 13.29 13.85
C GLY A 174 -8.10 11.84 14.22
N LEU A 175 -8.25 10.89 13.29
CA LEU A 175 -7.82 9.49 13.49
C LEU A 175 -6.30 9.38 13.66
N ARG A 176 -5.54 10.12 12.84
CA ARG A 176 -4.07 10.17 12.88
C ARG A 176 -3.58 10.78 14.19
N ASP A 177 -4.16 11.92 14.56
CA ASP A 177 -3.83 12.63 15.79
C ASP A 177 -4.12 11.75 17.02
N TYR A 178 -5.24 11.03 17.01
CA TYR A 178 -5.56 10.08 18.07
C TYR A 178 -4.50 8.97 18.18
N PHE A 179 -4.01 8.44 17.06
CA PHE A 179 -2.93 7.46 17.07
C PHE A 179 -1.63 8.05 17.62
N ASP A 180 -1.11 9.14 17.04
CA ASP A 180 0.21 9.66 17.39
C ASP A 180 0.25 10.25 18.81
N GLN A 181 -0.78 11.01 19.18
CA GLN A 181 -0.78 11.77 20.43
C GLN A 181 -1.31 10.91 21.59
N THR A 182 -2.32 10.06 21.33
CA THR A 182 -3.03 9.33 22.40
C THR A 182 -2.60 7.88 22.51
N LEU A 183 -2.61 7.09 21.44
CA LEU A 183 -2.35 5.65 21.51
C LEU A 183 -0.86 5.33 21.61
N PHE A 184 -0.04 5.90 20.73
CA PHE A 184 1.38 5.59 20.65
C PHE A 184 2.12 5.89 21.97
N SER A 185 1.71 6.95 22.67
CA SER A 185 2.25 7.33 23.98
C SER A 185 1.91 6.35 25.11
N ARG A 186 0.99 5.41 24.91
CA ARG A 186 0.59 4.40 25.92
C ARG A 186 1.47 3.17 25.96
N LEU A 187 2.34 2.98 24.98
CA LEU A 187 3.29 1.86 25.03
C LEU A 187 4.20 2.02 26.26
N ASN A 188 4.24 0.98 27.10
CA ASN A 188 5.04 0.98 28.32
C ASN A 188 6.54 1.11 28.01
N ASP A 189 7.03 0.34 27.04
CA ASP A 189 8.35 0.47 26.44
C ASP A 189 8.19 0.58 24.91
N LYS A 190 8.66 1.67 24.32
CA LYS A 190 8.51 1.91 22.87
C LYS A 190 9.37 0.97 22.02
N ARG A 191 10.39 0.34 22.59
CA ARG A 191 11.29 -0.60 21.90
C ARG A 191 10.67 -1.99 21.75
N THR A 192 9.90 -2.43 22.74
CA THR A 192 9.33 -3.79 22.80
C THR A 192 7.81 -3.82 22.70
N GLY A 193 7.15 -2.69 22.93
CA GLY A 193 5.71 -2.53 22.79
C GLY A 193 5.25 -2.82 21.37
N ARG A 194 4.10 -3.47 21.25
CA ARG A 194 3.57 -3.99 19.98
C ARG A 194 2.30 -3.26 19.57
N ILE A 195 2.11 -3.08 18.26
CA ILE A 195 0.90 -2.51 17.69
C ILE A 195 0.42 -3.43 16.57
N VAL A 196 -0.84 -3.85 16.66
CA VAL A 196 -1.58 -4.51 15.58
C VAL A 196 -2.65 -3.55 15.10
N SER A 197 -2.72 -3.32 13.81
CA SER A 197 -3.83 -2.66 13.15
C SER A 197 -4.51 -3.68 12.24
N ILE A 198 -5.79 -3.93 12.44
CA ILE A 198 -6.58 -4.88 11.65
C ILE A 198 -7.86 -4.20 11.21
N GLN A 199 -8.02 -4.04 9.91
CA GLN A 199 -9.10 -3.20 9.39
C GLN A 199 -9.35 -3.45 7.91
N GLN A 200 -10.48 -2.97 7.41
CA GLN A 200 -10.68 -2.85 5.97
C GLN A 200 -10.25 -1.46 5.52
N ARG A 201 -9.81 -1.35 4.26
CA ARG A 201 -9.58 -0.03 3.65
C ARG A 201 -10.91 0.65 3.31
N LEU A 202 -10.96 1.97 3.47
CA LEU A 202 -12.17 2.76 3.25
C LEU A 202 -11.95 3.97 2.33
N HIS A 203 -10.72 4.49 2.28
CA HIS A 203 -10.38 5.68 1.50
C HIS A 203 -8.89 5.70 1.16
N GLN A 204 -8.51 6.35 0.06
CA GLN A 204 -7.09 6.41 -0.35
C GLN A 204 -6.18 7.03 0.71
N ASP A 205 -6.74 7.97 1.46
CA ASP A 205 -6.11 8.74 2.53
C ASP A 205 -6.59 8.30 3.94
N ASP A 206 -7.06 7.05 4.08
CA ASP A 206 -7.52 6.50 5.36
C ASP A 206 -6.40 6.28 6.39
N PHE A 207 -6.80 5.88 7.61
CA PHE A 207 -5.84 5.56 8.67
C PHE A 207 -4.85 4.43 8.30
N PRO A 208 -5.26 3.32 7.64
CA PRO A 208 -4.32 2.36 7.08
C PRO A 208 -3.27 2.99 6.13
N ALA A 209 -3.69 3.88 5.21
CA ALA A 209 -2.76 4.57 4.32
C ALA A 209 -1.70 5.34 5.11
N TYR A 210 -2.12 6.05 6.15
CA TYR A 210 -1.21 6.76 7.06
C TYR A 210 -0.20 5.83 7.76
N LEU A 211 -0.60 4.62 8.16
CA LEU A 211 0.32 3.65 8.76
C LEU A 211 1.32 3.08 7.75
N LEU A 212 0.87 2.84 6.50
CA LEU A 212 1.74 2.37 5.41
C LEU A 212 2.81 3.39 5.05
N GLU A 213 2.47 4.68 5.01
CA GLU A 213 3.43 5.77 4.72
C GLU A 213 4.57 5.88 5.75
N LYS A 214 4.40 5.30 6.94
CA LYS A 214 5.47 5.26 7.95
C LYS A 214 6.52 4.18 7.67
N GLU A 215 6.29 3.25 6.73
CA GLU A 215 7.21 2.16 6.36
C GLU A 215 7.73 1.33 7.55
N THR A 216 6.97 1.28 8.64
CA THR A 216 7.37 0.62 9.90
C THR A 216 6.52 -0.60 10.24
N PHE A 217 5.44 -0.85 9.49
CA PHE A 217 4.51 -1.94 9.71
C PHE A 217 4.73 -3.05 8.68
N ASP A 218 4.87 -4.29 9.15
CA ASP A 218 4.64 -5.44 8.29
C ASP A 218 3.18 -5.38 7.80
N HIS A 219 2.93 -5.57 6.51
CA HIS A 219 1.57 -5.55 5.96
C HIS A 219 1.16 -6.92 5.42
N LEU A 220 0.08 -7.48 5.98
CA LEU A 220 -0.64 -8.60 5.39
C LEU A 220 -1.90 -8.06 4.71
N CYS A 221 -1.88 -7.99 3.38
CA CYS A 221 -3.03 -7.62 2.57
C CYS A 221 -3.74 -8.87 2.06
N LEU A 222 -5.05 -8.98 2.25
CA LEU A 222 -5.86 -10.14 1.86
C LEU A 222 -7.08 -9.67 1.07
N PRO A 223 -6.94 -9.37 -0.23
CA PRO A 223 -8.06 -8.98 -1.07
C PRO A 223 -8.98 -10.18 -1.36
N SER A 224 -10.29 -9.94 -1.47
CA SER A 224 -11.28 -10.97 -1.80
C SER A 224 -10.97 -11.68 -3.12
N ILE A 225 -10.41 -10.97 -4.11
CA ILE A 225 -9.92 -11.52 -5.37
C ILE A 225 -8.45 -11.11 -5.53
N ALA A 226 -7.56 -12.08 -5.74
CA ALA A 226 -6.15 -11.79 -5.97
C ALA A 226 -5.96 -11.00 -7.28
N GLU A 227 -5.36 -9.81 -7.21
CA GLU A 227 -5.07 -8.98 -8.39
C GLU A 227 -3.70 -9.30 -9.01
N ILE A 228 -2.79 -9.84 -8.19
CA ILE A 228 -1.44 -10.26 -8.57
C ILE A 228 -1.15 -11.61 -7.92
N PRO A 229 -0.19 -12.39 -8.45
CA PRO A 229 0.33 -13.56 -7.75
C PRO A 229 0.95 -13.15 -6.41
N GLU A 230 0.67 -13.90 -5.35
CA GLU A 230 1.21 -13.64 -4.01
C GLU A 230 1.49 -14.94 -3.25
N ASP A 231 2.59 -14.95 -2.49
CA ASP A 231 3.00 -16.04 -1.63
C ASP A 231 2.92 -15.59 -0.17
N ILE A 232 1.94 -16.14 0.56
CA ILE A 232 1.64 -15.74 1.92
C ILE A 232 2.19 -16.79 2.90
N PRO A 233 3.07 -16.43 3.85
CA PRO A 233 3.68 -17.40 4.75
C PRO A 233 2.66 -17.93 5.78
N LEU A 234 2.71 -19.23 6.01
CA LEU A 234 1.92 -19.96 7.01
C LEU A 234 2.83 -20.57 8.09
N TYR A 235 2.23 -21.33 9.02
CA TYR A 235 3.02 -22.09 10.00
C TYR A 235 3.87 -23.17 9.32
N ASN A 236 4.95 -23.56 10.01
CA ASN A 236 5.86 -24.64 9.60
C ASN A 236 6.48 -24.44 8.21
N ALA A 237 6.81 -23.19 7.87
CA ALA A 237 7.39 -22.81 6.57
C ALA A 237 6.54 -23.18 5.34
N ARG A 238 5.25 -23.47 5.55
CA ARG A 238 4.29 -23.60 4.43
C ARG A 238 3.99 -22.23 3.84
N VAL A 239 3.55 -22.23 2.60
CA VAL A 239 3.18 -21.02 1.85
C VAL A 239 1.79 -21.23 1.26
N TYR A 240 0.94 -20.20 1.38
CA TYR A 240 -0.31 -20.09 0.67
C TYR A 240 -0.07 -19.25 -0.58
N THR A 241 0.00 -19.91 -1.73
CA THR A 241 0.16 -19.25 -3.03
C THR A 241 -1.21 -18.93 -3.61
N ARG A 242 -1.40 -17.67 -3.98
CA ARG A 242 -2.57 -17.22 -4.74
C ARG A 242 -2.11 -16.72 -6.11
N ARG A 243 -2.88 -17.03 -7.14
CA ARG A 243 -2.71 -16.53 -8.51
C ARG A 243 -3.76 -15.46 -8.77
N THR A 244 -3.51 -14.60 -9.77
CA THR A 244 -4.50 -13.61 -10.22
C THR A 244 -5.85 -14.29 -10.49
N GLY A 245 -6.91 -13.78 -9.85
CA GLY A 245 -8.27 -14.30 -9.94
C GLY A 245 -8.68 -15.25 -8.82
N ASP A 246 -7.74 -15.75 -8.00
CA ASP A 246 -8.06 -16.64 -6.89
C ASP A 246 -8.90 -15.90 -5.83
N LEU A 247 -10.00 -16.53 -5.42
CA LEU A 247 -10.88 -15.99 -4.39
C LEU A 247 -10.32 -16.31 -3.00
N LEU A 248 -10.47 -15.38 -2.06
CA LEU A 248 -9.98 -15.55 -0.69
C LEU A 248 -10.78 -16.60 0.11
N ASN A 249 -12.09 -16.68 -0.16
CA ASN A 249 -12.99 -17.64 0.46
C ASN A 249 -14.12 -18.05 -0.51
N PRO A 250 -13.83 -18.92 -1.49
CA PRO A 250 -14.80 -19.31 -2.52
C PRO A 250 -16.10 -19.92 -1.98
N GLU A 251 -16.03 -20.66 -0.86
CA GLU A 251 -17.21 -21.30 -0.25
C GLU A 251 -18.21 -20.26 0.27
N ARG A 252 -17.71 -19.18 0.86
CA ARG A 252 -18.54 -18.13 1.46
C ARG A 252 -18.90 -17.03 0.46
N GLU A 253 -17.92 -16.62 -0.34
CA GLU A 253 -18.00 -15.51 -1.28
C GLU A 253 -17.57 -16.01 -2.67
N PRO A 254 -18.40 -16.83 -3.34
CA PRO A 254 -18.15 -17.24 -4.71
C PRO A 254 -18.15 -16.01 -5.64
N LYS A 255 -17.55 -16.17 -6.82
CA LYS A 255 -17.32 -15.07 -7.77
C LYS A 255 -18.61 -14.32 -8.10
N GLU A 256 -19.70 -15.04 -8.33
CA GLU A 256 -21.00 -14.46 -8.67
C GLU A 256 -21.55 -13.59 -7.54
N LEU A 257 -21.33 -13.99 -6.28
CA LEU A 257 -21.70 -13.18 -5.12
C LEU A 257 -20.82 -11.94 -5.00
N LEU A 258 -19.51 -12.04 -5.24
CA LEU A 258 -18.61 -10.88 -5.25
C LEU A 258 -19.00 -9.88 -6.34
N GLU A 259 -19.40 -10.35 -7.52
CA GLU A 259 -19.93 -9.50 -8.59
C GLU A 259 -21.25 -8.81 -8.19
N GLN A 260 -22.16 -9.53 -7.52
CA GLN A 260 -23.40 -8.95 -6.97
C GLN A 260 -23.13 -7.91 -5.88
N ILE A 261 -22.18 -8.18 -4.98
CA ILE A 261 -21.74 -7.23 -3.96
C ILE A 261 -21.18 -5.98 -4.65
N ARG A 262 -20.27 -6.14 -5.63
CA ARG A 262 -19.70 -5.03 -6.40
C ARG A 262 -20.77 -4.17 -7.05
N ALA A 263 -21.78 -4.79 -7.66
CA ALA A 263 -22.90 -4.07 -8.27
C ALA A 263 -23.77 -3.32 -7.23
N THR A 264 -23.90 -3.87 -6.02
CA THR A 264 -24.76 -3.33 -4.96
C THR A 264 -24.11 -2.15 -4.23
N ILE A 265 -22.84 -2.29 -3.82
CA ILE A 265 -22.15 -1.25 -3.03
C ILE A 265 -21.39 -0.23 -3.90
N GLY A 266 -21.29 -0.52 -5.21
CA GLY A 266 -20.54 0.27 -6.17
C GLY A 266 -19.06 -0.11 -6.24
N SER A 267 -18.46 0.08 -7.42
CA SER A 267 -17.08 -0.30 -7.71
C SER A 267 -16.06 0.31 -6.75
N TYR A 268 -16.21 1.58 -6.37
CA TYR A 268 -15.29 2.24 -5.44
C TYR A 268 -15.30 1.57 -4.05
N ALA A 269 -16.49 1.37 -3.47
CA ALA A 269 -16.61 0.76 -2.15
C ALA A 269 -16.16 -0.71 -2.17
N PHE A 270 -16.38 -1.43 -3.28
CA PHE A 270 -15.85 -2.78 -3.47
C PHE A 270 -14.32 -2.77 -3.54
N GLN A 271 -13.73 -1.89 -4.36
CA GLN A 271 -12.29 -1.80 -4.51
C GLN A 271 -11.60 -1.42 -3.19
N ALA A 272 -12.20 -0.50 -2.43
CA ALA A 272 -11.75 -0.16 -1.09
C ALA A 272 -11.90 -1.34 -0.12
N GLN A 273 -13.12 -1.82 0.10
CA GLN A 273 -13.41 -2.70 1.24
C GLN A 273 -13.15 -4.18 0.98
N TYR A 274 -13.19 -4.64 -0.27
CA TYR A 274 -12.98 -6.04 -0.64
C TYR A 274 -11.59 -6.25 -1.24
N GLN A 275 -11.18 -5.38 -2.16
CA GLN A 275 -9.84 -5.46 -2.77
C GLN A 275 -8.73 -4.79 -1.96
N GLN A 276 -9.06 -4.11 -0.85
CA GLN A 276 -8.10 -3.40 0.02
C GLN A 276 -7.27 -2.34 -0.73
N ASN A 277 -7.84 -1.79 -1.80
CA ASN A 277 -7.14 -0.87 -2.69
C ASN A 277 -8.03 0.34 -3.01
N PRO A 278 -8.34 1.21 -2.03
CA PRO A 278 -9.18 2.37 -2.25
C PRO A 278 -8.43 3.36 -3.15
N GLN A 279 -8.64 3.25 -4.45
CA GLN A 279 -8.23 4.24 -5.42
C GLN A 279 -9.48 4.98 -5.89
N ALA A 280 -9.35 6.28 -6.13
CA ALA A 280 -10.38 7.05 -6.79
C ALA A 280 -10.49 6.56 -8.24
N GLY A 281 -11.41 5.62 -8.47
CA GLY A 281 -11.69 5.03 -9.79
C GLY A 281 -10.55 4.17 -10.36
N GLU A 282 -10.90 3.20 -11.20
CA GLU A 282 -10.15 3.12 -12.45
C GLU A 282 -10.43 4.45 -13.14
N SER A 283 -9.41 5.21 -13.53
CA SER A 283 -9.71 6.34 -14.39
C SER A 283 -10.47 5.83 -15.62
N ALA A 284 -11.41 6.61 -16.15
CA ALA A 284 -12.10 6.24 -17.38
C ALA A 284 -11.14 6.06 -18.58
N TYR A 285 -9.84 6.36 -18.40
CA TYR A 285 -8.85 6.46 -19.46
C TYR A 285 -7.97 5.19 -19.59
N LEU A 286 -7.53 4.57 -18.48
CA LEU A 286 -6.66 3.39 -18.49
C LEU A 286 -7.09 2.34 -17.46
N SER A 287 -7.06 1.09 -17.89
CA SER A 287 -7.28 -0.09 -17.04
C SER A 287 -6.08 -1.03 -17.12
N MET A 288 -6.02 -2.01 -16.22
CA MET A 288 -4.86 -2.91 -16.15
C MET A 288 -4.60 -3.69 -17.45
N LYS A 289 -5.65 -4.04 -18.18
CA LYS A 289 -5.57 -4.72 -19.49
C LYS A 289 -4.98 -3.84 -20.61
N ASP A 290 -4.94 -2.53 -20.41
CA ASP A 290 -4.41 -1.58 -21.39
C ASP A 290 -2.88 -1.42 -21.26
N LEU A 291 -2.29 -1.91 -20.17
CA LEU A 291 -0.85 -1.83 -19.92
C LEU A 291 -0.12 -3.03 -20.55
N HIS A 292 0.99 -2.75 -21.22
CA HIS A 292 1.86 -3.78 -21.79
C HIS A 292 2.98 -4.09 -20.80
N LEU A 293 2.96 -5.31 -20.26
CA LEU A 293 3.83 -5.74 -19.17
C LEU A 293 4.82 -6.82 -19.62
N VAL A 294 5.99 -6.83 -18.97
CA VAL A 294 6.96 -7.93 -19.06
C VAL A 294 7.42 -8.32 -17.67
N ASP A 295 7.72 -9.61 -17.44
CA ASP A 295 8.16 -10.05 -16.11
C ASP A 295 9.52 -9.45 -15.75
N THR A 296 10.48 -9.54 -16.67
CA THR A 296 11.82 -8.98 -16.50
C THR A 296 12.21 -8.14 -17.71
N LEU A 297 13.05 -7.12 -17.49
CA LEU A 297 13.59 -6.29 -18.57
C LEU A 297 14.52 -7.12 -19.47
N PRO A 298 14.51 -6.86 -20.80
CA PRO A 298 15.58 -7.30 -21.69
C PRO A 298 16.98 -6.89 -21.19
N GLU A 299 18.01 -7.55 -21.73
CA GLU A 299 19.40 -7.19 -21.44
C GLU A 299 19.66 -5.71 -21.77
N GLU A 300 20.51 -5.05 -20.96
CA GLU A 300 20.75 -3.61 -21.08
C GLU A 300 21.33 -3.20 -22.44
N SER A 301 22.01 -4.13 -23.13
CA SER A 301 22.56 -3.99 -24.48
C SER A 301 21.49 -3.78 -25.55
N CYS A 302 20.25 -4.21 -25.30
CA CYS A 302 19.13 -4.04 -26.22
C CYS A 302 18.64 -2.58 -26.30
N PHE A 303 18.97 -1.75 -25.31
CA PHE A 303 18.53 -0.35 -25.25
C PHE A 303 19.56 0.59 -25.84
N ILE A 304 19.34 0.98 -27.10
CA ILE A 304 20.29 1.82 -27.85
C ILE A 304 20.17 3.32 -27.53
N ARG A 305 19.06 3.75 -26.92
CA ARG A 305 18.86 5.12 -26.46
C ARG A 305 18.21 5.12 -25.09
N ARG A 306 18.59 6.09 -24.26
CA ARG A 306 18.08 6.24 -22.90
C ARG A 306 17.75 7.69 -22.60
N VAL A 307 16.56 7.92 -22.07
CA VAL A 307 16.07 9.26 -21.75
C VAL A 307 15.52 9.27 -20.34
N GLN A 308 15.84 10.31 -19.60
CA GLN A 308 15.28 10.55 -18.28
C GLN A 308 14.30 11.69 -18.34
N SER A 309 13.19 11.55 -17.61
CA SER A 309 12.20 12.60 -17.43
C SER A 309 12.03 12.87 -15.95
N TRP A 310 12.33 14.10 -15.57
CA TRP A 310 12.31 14.57 -14.20
C TRP A 310 11.10 15.48 -13.99
N ASP A 311 10.31 15.12 -12.98
CA ASP A 311 9.38 16.02 -12.33
C ASP A 311 9.97 16.44 -10.99
N THR A 312 10.13 17.76 -10.79
CA THR A 312 10.93 18.30 -9.70
C THR A 312 10.11 19.17 -8.77
N ALA A 313 9.87 18.66 -7.56
CA ALA A 313 9.49 19.44 -6.39
C ALA A 313 10.66 19.54 -5.40
N ALA A 314 10.81 20.66 -4.67
CA ALA A 314 11.62 20.67 -3.44
C ALA A 314 10.84 21.23 -2.26
N SER A 315 10.72 20.39 -1.25
CA SER A 315 10.43 20.77 0.13
C SER A 315 10.81 19.58 1.00
N ASP A 316 11.41 19.84 2.17
CA ASP A 316 11.79 18.81 3.15
C ASP A 316 10.64 18.48 4.13
N SER A 317 9.43 18.94 3.82
CA SER A 317 8.23 18.71 4.63
C SER A 317 7.66 17.31 4.37
N PRO A 318 7.12 16.61 5.39
CA PRO A 318 6.34 15.38 5.19
C PRO A 318 5.10 15.56 4.29
N ARG A 319 4.70 16.80 3.99
CA ARG A 319 3.60 17.16 3.09
C ARG A 319 4.08 17.63 1.71
N SER A 320 5.37 17.54 1.40
CA SER A 320 5.88 17.94 0.10
C SER A 320 5.52 16.93 -0.99
N ASP A 321 5.41 17.44 -2.21
CA ASP A 321 5.35 16.63 -3.42
C ASP A 321 6.67 15.86 -3.60
N TYR A 322 6.63 14.76 -4.35
CA TYR A 322 7.83 13.95 -4.58
C TYR A 322 8.65 14.54 -5.72
N THR A 323 9.97 14.41 -5.66
CA THR A 323 10.80 14.48 -6.87
C THR A 323 10.79 13.10 -7.52
N VAL A 324 10.49 13.04 -8.82
CA VAL A 324 10.48 11.79 -9.60
C VAL A 324 11.43 11.89 -10.79
N CYS A 325 12.14 10.79 -11.06
CA CYS A 325 12.84 10.55 -12.33
C CYS A 325 12.40 9.21 -12.90
N LEU A 326 11.79 9.24 -14.08
CA LEU A 326 11.55 8.05 -14.89
C LEU A 326 12.68 7.88 -15.91
N THR A 327 13.27 6.69 -15.98
CA THR A 327 14.29 6.34 -16.97
C THR A 327 13.70 5.41 -18.02
N PHE A 328 13.79 5.80 -19.30
CA PHE A 328 13.26 5.06 -20.43
C PHE A 328 14.38 4.55 -21.34
N GLY A 329 14.20 3.35 -21.90
CA GLY A 329 15.12 2.73 -22.88
C GLY A 329 14.41 2.40 -24.19
N TRP A 330 15.02 2.74 -25.33
CA TRP A 330 14.50 2.41 -26.66
C TRP A 330 15.03 1.07 -27.14
N HIS A 331 14.13 0.11 -27.36
CA HIS A 331 14.45 -1.20 -27.93
C HIS A 331 14.31 -1.14 -29.46
N ALA A 332 15.42 -1.11 -30.17
CA ALA A 332 15.42 -0.87 -31.62
C ALA A 332 14.71 -1.96 -32.43
N LEU A 333 14.81 -3.22 -32.01
CA LEU A 333 14.21 -4.35 -32.73
C LEU A 333 12.70 -4.45 -32.54
N GLU A 334 12.19 -4.01 -31.39
CA GLU A 334 10.75 -4.03 -31.09
C GLU A 334 10.08 -2.69 -31.43
N GLU A 335 10.88 -1.66 -31.62
CA GLU A 335 10.45 -0.28 -31.80
C GLU A 335 9.52 0.19 -30.66
N ARG A 336 9.94 -0.09 -29.42
CA ARG A 336 9.20 0.21 -28.18
C ARG A 336 10.09 0.87 -27.13
N TRP A 337 9.47 1.65 -26.25
CA TRP A 337 10.08 2.22 -25.06
C TRP A 337 9.80 1.36 -23.85
N TYR A 338 10.83 1.09 -23.05
CA TYR A 338 10.75 0.36 -21.79
C TYR A 338 10.99 1.30 -20.62
N LEU A 339 10.20 1.19 -19.56
CA LEU A 339 10.49 1.84 -18.28
C LEU A 339 11.60 1.05 -17.56
N LEU A 340 12.81 1.60 -17.52
CA LEU A 340 13.98 0.94 -16.95
C LEU A 340 14.08 1.13 -15.44
N ASP A 341 13.71 2.32 -14.95
CA ASP A 341 13.80 2.66 -13.53
C ASP A 341 12.88 3.81 -13.16
N VAL A 342 12.47 3.81 -11.88
CA VAL A 342 11.74 4.89 -11.23
C VAL A 342 12.49 5.27 -9.97
N TRP A 343 13.07 6.48 -9.98
CA TRP A 343 13.63 7.08 -8.78
C TRP A 343 12.62 8.08 -8.22
N ARG A 344 12.17 7.88 -6.98
CA ARG A 344 11.17 8.71 -6.31
C ARG A 344 11.62 9.04 -4.89
N LYS A 345 11.63 10.33 -4.53
CA LYS A 345 12.05 10.74 -3.19
C LYS A 345 11.48 12.11 -2.80
N ARG A 346 11.04 12.27 -1.55
CA ARG A 346 10.84 13.60 -0.94
C ARG A 346 12.20 14.13 -0.50
N THR A 347 12.66 15.21 -1.10
CA THR A 347 14.04 15.64 -0.88
C THR A 347 14.27 17.12 -1.11
N SER A 348 15.40 17.60 -0.61
CA SER A 348 15.82 18.98 -0.72
C SER A 348 16.37 19.28 -2.11
N TYR A 349 16.35 20.55 -2.50
CA TYR A 349 16.95 21.01 -3.76
C TYR A 349 18.42 20.55 -3.93
N THR A 350 19.19 20.55 -2.83
CA THR A 350 20.58 20.11 -2.84
C THR A 350 20.73 18.65 -3.25
N GLU A 351 19.85 17.77 -2.77
CA GLU A 351 19.86 16.36 -3.17
C GLU A 351 19.37 16.18 -4.61
N VAL A 352 18.36 16.91 -5.07
CA VAL A 352 17.92 16.87 -6.48
C VAL A 352 19.08 17.22 -7.42
N LYS A 353 19.80 18.31 -7.11
CA LYS A 353 20.98 18.76 -7.87
C LYS A 353 22.07 17.69 -7.96
N ALA A 354 22.28 16.91 -6.90
CA ALA A 354 23.22 15.80 -6.89
C ALA A 354 22.69 14.54 -7.58
N ALA A 355 21.38 14.28 -7.47
CA ALA A 355 20.72 13.10 -8.01
C ALA A 355 20.66 13.11 -9.55
N VAL A 356 20.38 14.26 -10.17
CA VAL A 356 20.24 14.34 -11.63
C VAL A 356 21.50 13.85 -12.39
N PRO A 357 22.72 14.34 -12.11
CA PRO A 357 23.92 13.83 -12.75
C PRO A 357 24.24 12.37 -12.37
N ARG A 358 23.91 11.96 -11.14
CA ARG A 358 24.15 10.60 -10.62
C ARG A 358 23.33 9.57 -11.39
N GLU A 359 22.01 9.77 -11.48
CA GLU A 359 21.14 8.85 -12.21
C GLU A 359 21.43 8.89 -13.72
N ARG A 360 21.74 10.06 -14.28
CA ARG A 360 22.18 10.15 -15.68
C ARG A 360 23.41 9.28 -15.92
N LYS A 361 24.42 9.37 -15.06
CA LYS A 361 25.67 8.59 -15.20
C LYS A 361 25.41 7.09 -15.02
N ARG A 362 24.58 6.72 -14.05
CA ARG A 362 24.19 5.33 -13.78
C ARG A 362 23.59 4.67 -15.01
N TRP A 363 22.64 5.36 -15.66
CA TRP A 363 21.90 4.83 -16.80
C TRP A 363 22.50 5.20 -18.16
N ARG A 364 23.53 6.04 -18.19
CA ARG A 364 24.11 6.62 -19.42
C ARG A 364 23.03 7.30 -20.27
N ALA A 365 22.18 8.10 -19.64
CA ALA A 365 21.09 8.77 -20.34
C ALA A 365 21.63 9.83 -21.33
N ASP A 366 21.16 9.73 -22.57
CA ASP A 366 21.49 10.63 -23.69
C ASP A 366 20.82 12.00 -23.53
N LYS A 367 19.61 11.97 -22.97
CA LYS A 367 18.78 13.14 -22.72
C LYS A 367 18.21 13.10 -21.32
N VAL A 368 18.18 14.27 -20.70
CA VAL A 368 17.55 14.51 -19.41
C VAL A 368 16.57 15.65 -19.60
N LEU A 369 15.28 15.32 -19.51
CA LEU A 369 14.17 16.26 -19.57
C LEU A 369 13.86 16.72 -18.15
N ILE A 370 13.77 18.03 -17.95
CA ILE A 370 13.41 18.65 -16.67
C ILE A 370 12.29 19.64 -16.97
N GLU A 371 11.22 19.60 -16.19
CA GLU A 371 10.13 20.55 -16.33
C GLU A 371 10.65 21.99 -16.12
N ALA A 372 10.25 22.94 -16.95
CA ALA A 372 10.63 24.34 -16.82
C ALA A 372 9.81 25.08 -15.74
N SER A 373 9.62 24.47 -14.57
CA SER A 373 9.08 25.11 -13.38
C SER A 373 10.09 26.12 -12.81
N ALA A 374 9.68 26.96 -11.85
CA ALA A 374 10.58 27.96 -11.23
C ALA A 374 11.89 27.33 -10.74
N MET A 375 11.79 26.14 -10.14
CA MET A 375 12.92 25.33 -9.71
C MET A 375 13.69 24.66 -10.85
N GLY A 376 12.97 24.06 -11.79
CA GLY A 376 13.58 23.39 -12.93
C GLY A 376 14.39 24.33 -13.80
N ILE A 377 13.97 25.59 -13.95
CA ILE A 377 14.74 26.65 -14.63
C ILE A 377 16.09 26.88 -13.95
N THR A 378 16.11 27.04 -12.61
CA THR A 378 17.34 27.22 -11.85
C THR A 378 18.25 26.00 -11.99
N LEU A 379 17.70 24.79 -11.83
CA LEU A 379 18.44 23.54 -11.99
C LEU A 379 19.04 23.40 -13.40
N LEU A 380 18.28 23.73 -14.44
CA LEU A 380 18.73 23.68 -15.84
C LEU A 380 19.85 24.68 -16.12
N GLN A 381 19.78 25.91 -15.58
CA GLN A 381 20.83 26.91 -15.74
C GLN A 381 22.17 26.40 -15.18
N GLU A 382 22.13 25.76 -14.01
CA GLU A 382 23.33 25.21 -13.40
C GLU A 382 23.86 23.97 -14.15
N LEU A 383 23.00 23.05 -14.54
CA LEU A 383 23.39 21.81 -15.22
C LEU A 383 23.93 22.05 -16.64
N ARG A 384 23.36 23.03 -17.37
CA ARG A 384 23.79 23.36 -18.74
C ARG A 384 25.21 23.91 -18.82
N ASN A 385 25.75 24.44 -17.72
CA ASN A 385 27.15 24.87 -17.65
C ASN A 385 28.14 23.69 -17.79
N SER A 386 27.69 22.45 -17.59
CA SER A 386 28.52 21.24 -17.74
C SER A 386 28.41 20.61 -19.13
N VAL A 387 27.19 20.24 -19.56
CA VAL A 387 26.92 19.60 -20.87
C VAL A 387 25.56 20.04 -21.42
N ALA A 388 25.51 21.21 -22.07
CA ALA A 388 24.25 21.85 -22.49
C ALA A 388 23.35 21.01 -23.41
N SER A 389 23.90 20.11 -24.23
CA SER A 389 23.14 19.31 -25.20
C SER A 389 22.31 18.20 -24.57
N VAL A 390 22.62 17.78 -23.34
CA VAL A 390 21.96 16.68 -22.62
C VAL A 390 20.70 17.15 -21.90
N TYR A 391 20.78 18.33 -21.26
CA TYR A 391 19.73 18.84 -20.37
C TYR A 391 18.72 19.73 -21.11
N GLN A 392 17.50 19.23 -21.26
CA GLN A 392 16.41 19.87 -21.99
C GLN A 392 15.33 20.34 -21.02
N GLY A 393 14.91 21.59 -21.18
CA GLY A 393 13.74 22.11 -20.47
C GLY A 393 12.48 21.79 -21.25
N VAL A 394 11.44 21.33 -20.57
CA VAL A 394 10.12 21.11 -21.17
C VAL A 394 9.13 22.10 -20.58
N ASN A 395 8.48 22.88 -21.44
CA ASN A 395 7.46 23.84 -21.01
C ASN A 395 6.10 23.15 -21.00
N VAL A 396 5.45 23.16 -19.85
CA VAL A 396 4.08 22.68 -19.67
C VAL A 396 3.13 23.88 -19.78
N VAL A 397 2.21 23.85 -20.74
CA VAL A 397 1.28 24.97 -21.04
C VAL A 397 -0.19 24.57 -20.93
N THR A 398 -0.49 23.28 -20.95
CA THR A 398 -1.85 22.72 -20.90
C THR A 398 -2.10 22.04 -19.55
N SER A 399 -3.39 21.82 -19.23
CA SER A 399 -3.77 21.10 -18.00
C SER A 399 -3.18 19.68 -17.97
N LYS A 400 -3.06 19.10 -16.76
CA LYS A 400 -2.51 17.75 -16.60
C LYS A 400 -3.38 16.70 -17.31
N GLU A 401 -4.70 16.84 -17.24
CA GLU A 401 -5.66 15.98 -17.95
C GLU A 401 -5.50 16.05 -19.47
N ASP A 402 -5.41 17.27 -20.03
CA ASP A 402 -5.22 17.48 -21.48
C ASP A 402 -3.89 16.87 -21.98
N ARG A 403 -2.87 16.82 -21.11
CA ARG A 403 -1.59 16.16 -21.43
C ARG A 403 -1.70 14.65 -21.40
N PHE A 404 -2.47 14.10 -20.47
CA PHE A 404 -2.58 12.67 -20.21
C PHE A 404 -3.46 11.93 -21.22
N ILE A 405 -4.63 12.49 -21.55
CA ILE A 405 -5.61 11.84 -22.45
C ILE A 405 -4.95 11.37 -23.77
N PRO A 406 -4.17 12.20 -24.49
CA PRO A 406 -3.49 11.77 -25.72
C PRO A 406 -2.44 10.68 -25.52
N GLN A 407 -1.90 10.51 -24.31
CA GLN A 407 -0.90 9.46 -24.02
C GLN A 407 -1.54 8.11 -23.78
N THR A 408 -2.83 8.07 -23.43
CA THR A 408 -3.52 6.80 -23.18
C THR A 408 -3.54 5.92 -24.42
N ASP A 409 -3.71 6.51 -25.61
CA ASP A 409 -3.60 5.80 -26.89
C ASP A 409 -2.17 5.27 -27.13
N TRP A 410 -1.14 6.07 -26.79
CA TRP A 410 0.26 5.66 -26.92
C TRP A 410 0.59 4.49 -25.99
N ILE A 411 0.10 4.52 -24.75
CA ILE A 411 0.23 3.43 -23.78
C ILE A 411 -0.49 2.18 -24.29
N LYS A 412 -1.75 2.30 -24.71
CA LYS A 412 -2.57 1.21 -25.26
C LYS A 412 -1.96 0.57 -26.51
N SER A 413 -1.24 1.35 -27.33
CA SER A 413 -0.66 0.88 -28.59
C SER A 413 0.46 -0.17 -28.43
N GLY A 414 0.96 -0.39 -27.21
CA GLY A 414 2.09 -1.29 -26.96
C GLY A 414 3.45 -0.69 -27.29
N LYS A 415 3.52 0.62 -27.53
CA LYS A 415 4.79 1.36 -27.71
C LYS A 415 5.48 1.69 -26.39
N PHE A 416 4.83 1.44 -25.25
CA PHE A 416 5.39 1.58 -23.91
C PHE A 416 5.23 0.28 -23.14
N VAL A 417 6.32 -0.21 -22.53
CA VAL A 417 6.39 -1.49 -21.83
C VAL A 417 6.91 -1.29 -20.40
N ILE A 418 6.27 -1.94 -19.44
CA ILE A 418 6.57 -1.80 -18.00
C ILE A 418 6.98 -3.17 -17.41
N PRO A 419 8.15 -3.27 -16.75
CA PRO A 419 8.55 -4.49 -16.05
C PRO A 419 7.81 -4.67 -14.71
N THR A 420 7.42 -5.90 -14.39
CA THR A 420 6.67 -6.23 -13.17
C THR A 420 7.56 -6.68 -12.00
N ASP A 421 8.80 -7.13 -12.26
CA ASP A 421 9.77 -7.56 -11.24
C ASP A 421 10.42 -6.41 -10.43
N LYS A 422 10.01 -5.16 -10.67
CA LYS A 422 10.63 -3.99 -10.04
C LYS A 422 9.90 -3.57 -8.76
N PRO A 423 10.63 -3.18 -7.70
CA PRO A 423 10.03 -2.80 -6.42
C PRO A 423 9.09 -1.58 -6.53
N TRP A 424 9.33 -0.71 -7.52
CA TRP A 424 8.51 0.48 -7.79
C TRP A 424 7.30 0.21 -8.69
N PHE A 425 7.16 -0.99 -9.26
CA PHE A 425 6.12 -1.30 -10.24
C PHE A 425 4.71 -1.05 -9.70
N ASP A 426 4.43 -1.57 -8.49
CA ASP A 426 3.11 -1.50 -7.88
C ASP A 426 2.72 -0.04 -7.58
N GLU A 427 3.65 0.77 -7.06
CA GLU A 427 3.41 2.20 -6.85
C GLU A 427 3.20 2.96 -8.15
N PHE A 428 4.04 2.74 -9.17
CA PHE A 428 3.92 3.40 -10.47
C PHE A 428 2.60 3.07 -11.17
N ARG A 429 2.27 1.78 -11.25
CA ARG A 429 1.03 1.27 -11.86
C ARG A 429 -0.19 1.87 -11.16
N ARG A 430 -0.19 1.87 -9.83
CA ARG A 430 -1.27 2.43 -9.02
C ARG A 430 -1.50 3.91 -9.29
N GLU A 431 -0.43 4.68 -9.44
CA GLU A 431 -0.53 6.11 -9.75
C GLU A 431 -1.06 6.33 -11.18
N LEU A 432 -0.52 5.57 -12.14
CA LEU A 432 -0.90 5.65 -13.55
C LEU A 432 -2.38 5.32 -13.81
N LEU A 433 -2.92 4.30 -13.14
CA LEU A 433 -4.33 3.87 -13.31
C LEU A 433 -5.33 4.75 -12.56
N ALA A 434 -4.88 5.47 -11.53
CA ALA A 434 -5.73 6.35 -10.72
C ALA A 434 -5.79 7.80 -11.23
N PHE A 435 -4.94 8.20 -12.17
CA PHE A 435 -4.90 9.56 -12.71
C PHE A 435 -6.14 9.86 -13.59
N PRO A 436 -6.82 11.03 -13.45
CA PRO A 436 -6.39 12.25 -12.76
C PRO A 436 -6.79 12.35 -11.29
N ASP A 437 -7.55 11.39 -10.77
CA ASP A 437 -8.13 11.46 -9.42
C ASP A 437 -7.15 11.03 -8.30
N ALA A 438 -5.89 10.74 -8.66
CA ALA A 438 -4.83 10.38 -7.73
C ALA A 438 -4.37 11.58 -6.89
N THR A 439 -4.11 11.34 -5.60
CA THR A 439 -3.53 12.36 -4.68
C THR A 439 -2.08 12.71 -4.99
N LYS A 440 -1.38 11.84 -5.74
CA LYS A 440 -0.01 12.00 -6.20
C LYS A 440 -0.05 11.82 -7.72
N ASP A 441 0.57 12.72 -8.45
CA ASP A 441 0.61 12.68 -9.91
C ASP A 441 2.01 12.89 -10.49
N ASP A 442 3.03 12.96 -9.63
CA ASP A 442 4.41 13.27 -9.99
C ASP A 442 4.99 12.28 -11.04
N GLN A 443 4.67 10.98 -10.91
CA GLN A 443 5.13 9.96 -11.87
C GLN A 443 4.39 10.09 -13.20
N VAL A 444 3.11 10.43 -13.17
CA VAL A 444 2.31 10.65 -14.39
C VAL A 444 2.75 11.94 -15.09
N ASP A 445 3.13 12.96 -14.35
CA ASP A 445 3.70 14.20 -14.89
C ASP A 445 5.05 13.94 -15.57
N ALA A 446 5.94 13.18 -14.93
CA ALA A 446 7.19 12.76 -15.55
C ALA A 446 6.95 11.90 -16.81
N LEU A 447 5.96 11.03 -16.82
CA LEU A 447 5.62 10.18 -17.97
C LEU A 447 5.07 11.01 -19.15
N THR A 448 4.11 11.89 -18.88
CA THR A 448 3.49 12.74 -19.91
C THR A 448 4.49 13.74 -20.49
N GLN A 449 5.41 14.26 -19.68
CA GLN A 449 6.54 15.06 -20.15
C GLN A 449 7.41 14.29 -21.15
N PHE A 450 7.76 13.04 -20.82
CA PHE A 450 8.56 12.19 -21.70
C PHE A 450 7.84 11.92 -23.02
N SER A 451 6.60 11.46 -22.94
CA SER A 451 5.86 11.03 -24.12
C SER A 451 5.54 12.20 -25.05
N GLU A 452 5.26 13.39 -24.51
CA GLU A 452 5.07 14.60 -25.30
C GLU A 452 6.35 15.02 -26.03
N TYR A 453 7.50 14.96 -25.35
CA TYR A 453 8.80 15.20 -25.97
C TYR A 453 9.06 14.22 -27.12
N MET A 454 8.81 12.91 -26.89
CA MET A 454 9.03 11.88 -27.90
C MET A 454 8.06 12.00 -29.08
N ARG A 455 6.79 12.30 -28.85
CA ARG A 455 5.82 12.52 -29.95
C ARG A 455 6.30 13.58 -30.93
N ARG A 456 6.99 14.62 -30.45
CA ARG A 456 7.48 15.74 -31.28
C ARG A 456 8.86 15.48 -31.89
N SER A 457 9.70 14.68 -31.24
CA SER A 457 11.13 14.63 -31.55
C SER A 457 11.69 13.24 -31.83
N GLN A 458 10.94 12.15 -31.57
CA GLN A 458 11.46 10.77 -31.62
C GLN A 458 12.15 10.46 -32.94
N ASN A 459 11.54 10.72 -34.09
CA ASN A 459 12.17 10.38 -35.37
C ASN A 459 13.47 11.16 -35.61
N ALA A 460 13.51 12.44 -35.25
CA ALA A 460 14.71 13.25 -35.35
C ALA A 460 15.79 12.83 -34.32
N TYR A 461 15.36 12.34 -33.16
CA TYR A 461 16.22 11.88 -32.08
C TYR A 461 16.84 10.51 -32.40
N LEU A 462 16.05 9.56 -32.89
CA LEU A 462 16.51 8.25 -33.32
C LEU A 462 17.39 8.32 -34.57
N ASP A 463 17.26 9.39 -35.39
CA ASP A 463 18.15 9.69 -36.52
C ASP A 463 19.48 10.37 -36.12
N THR A 464 19.85 10.35 -34.84
CA THR A 464 21.20 10.77 -34.40
C THR A 464 22.02 9.59 -33.96
N ASP A 465 23.31 9.57 -34.18
CA ASP A 465 24.24 8.58 -33.64
C ASP A 465 24.33 8.71 -32.10
N PRO A 466 24.23 7.60 -31.33
CA PRO A 466 24.20 7.66 -29.87
C PRO A 466 25.48 8.21 -29.25
N ASP A 467 26.65 7.90 -29.83
CA ASP A 467 27.94 8.22 -29.24
C ASP A 467 28.41 9.63 -29.63
N THR A 468 28.11 10.05 -30.86
CA THR A 468 28.59 11.30 -31.45
C THR A 468 27.52 12.39 -31.56
N GLY A 469 26.23 12.03 -31.42
CA GLY A 469 25.09 12.94 -31.57
C GLY A 469 24.89 13.49 -32.98
N ARG A 470 25.65 12.99 -33.98
CA ARG A 470 25.56 13.44 -35.38
C ARG A 470 24.33 12.86 -36.06
N ARG A 471 23.70 13.61 -36.95
CA ARG A 471 22.56 13.08 -37.72
C ARG A 471 23.01 12.04 -38.75
N ASN A 472 22.30 10.92 -38.80
CA ASN A 472 22.49 9.86 -39.78
C ASN A 472 21.81 10.20 -41.12
N GLY A 473 20.84 11.13 -41.11
CA GLY A 473 20.24 11.68 -42.33
C GLY A 473 19.10 10.85 -42.90
N ASN A 474 18.63 9.84 -42.16
CA ASN A 474 17.50 8.99 -42.53
C ASN A 474 16.16 9.69 -42.31
N TYR A 475 16.12 10.74 -41.48
CA TYR A 475 14.92 11.52 -41.22
C TYR A 475 15.00 12.92 -41.86
N ARG A 476 14.09 13.19 -42.81
CA ARG A 476 13.87 14.54 -43.37
C ARG A 476 12.58 15.12 -42.79
N ARG A 477 12.70 16.18 -42.00
CA ARG A 477 11.54 16.94 -41.53
C ARG A 477 10.80 17.51 -42.74
N GLU A 478 9.53 17.14 -42.93
CA GLU A 478 8.69 17.76 -43.96
C GLU A 478 8.66 19.27 -43.73
N ARG A 479 9.15 20.04 -44.71
CA ARG A 479 8.93 21.49 -44.71
C ARG A 479 7.52 21.71 -45.24
N PRO A 480 6.65 22.47 -44.54
CA PRO A 480 5.36 22.86 -45.09
C PRO A 480 5.57 23.51 -46.46
N ARG A 481 4.71 23.19 -47.43
CA ARG A 481 4.81 23.73 -48.79
C ARG A 481 4.68 25.26 -48.72
N ARG A 482 5.36 25.95 -49.65
CA ARG A 482 5.43 27.43 -49.68
C ARG A 482 4.04 28.09 -49.75
N GLU A 483 3.05 27.36 -50.26
CA GLU A 483 1.65 27.79 -50.40
C GLU A 483 0.94 27.96 -49.05
N ASP A 484 1.33 27.21 -48.01
CA ASP A 484 0.73 27.31 -46.67
C ASP A 484 1.25 28.50 -45.85
N ARG A 485 2.25 29.24 -46.37
CA ARG A 485 2.84 30.41 -45.70
C ARG A 485 2.15 31.74 -46.02
N MET A 486 1.21 31.78 -46.97
CA MET A 486 0.50 33.02 -47.36
C MET A 486 -0.94 33.11 -46.81
N LYS A 487 -1.30 32.30 -45.82
CA LYS A 487 -2.54 32.47 -45.06
C LYS A 487 -2.25 32.83 -43.61
N PHE A 488 -1.62 33.98 -43.39
CA PHE A 488 -1.69 34.75 -42.14
C PHE A 488 -1.48 36.22 -42.47
#